data_AF-X0SJZ1-F1
#
_entry.id   AF-X0SJZ1-F1
#
_cell.length_a   1.000
_cell.length_b   1.000
_cell.length_c   1.000
_cell.angle_alpha   90.00
_cell.angle_beta   90.00
_cell.angle_gamma   90.00
#
_symmetry.space_group_name_H-M   'P 1'
#
loop_
_entity.id
_entity.type
_entity.pdbx_description
1 polymer ?
#
loop_
_entity_poly.entity_id
_entity_poly.type
_entity_poly.pdbx_seq_one_letter_code
_entity_poly.pdbx_strand_id
1 'polypeptide(L)'
;METTQNRLILWTGPKHFGKTTGATKLAQIARAEGFNVAGLLAPPLYHTSELLGFDVFDLQNQMRAPLARRKINASNTGQFTFIADGLKLGNSALSAEATKSATLNLKWTALPS
;
A
#
# COMPACT_ATOMS: atom_id res chain seq x y z
N MET A 1 13.40 19.09 -23.90
CA MET A 1 13.56 18.42 -22.59
C MET A 1 12.17 18.07 -22.11
N GLU A 2 11.75 16.81 -22.19
CA GLU A 2 10.45 16.40 -21.63
C GLU A 2 10.53 16.50 -20.11
N THR A 3 9.67 17.32 -19.52
CA THR A 3 9.50 17.40 -18.08
C THR A 3 8.66 16.22 -17.62
N THR A 4 9.27 15.28 -16.89
CA THR A 4 8.53 14.22 -16.20
C THR A 4 7.63 14.85 -15.15
N GLN A 5 6.34 14.99 -15.46
CA GLN A 5 5.33 15.47 -14.51
C GLN A 5 5.09 14.40 -13.46
N ASN A 6 5.62 14.60 -12.25
CA ASN A 6 5.31 13.76 -11.10
C ASN A 6 3.85 13.99 -10.70
N ARG A 7 2.97 13.05 -11.06
CA ARG A 7 1.54 13.11 -10.71
C ARG A 7 1.33 12.54 -9.31
N LEU A 8 0.77 13.35 -8.42
CA LEU A 8 0.36 12.92 -7.08
C LEU A 8 -1.16 12.71 -7.06
N ILE A 9 -1.59 11.51 -6.67
CA ILE A 9 -2.99 11.20 -6.39
C ILE A 9 -3.14 11.01 -4.88
N LEU A 10 -3.95 11.86 -4.25
CA LEU A 10 -4.32 11.70 -2.85
C LEU A 10 -5.77 11.21 -2.76
N TRP A 11 -5.95 9.94 -2.40
CA TRP A 11 -7.27 9.36 -2.18
C TRP A 11 -7.71 9.56 -0.72
N THR A 12 -8.65 10.47 -0.48
CA THR A 12 -9.20 10.78 0.85
C THR A 12 -10.63 10.25 1.03
N GLY A 13 -11.11 10.26 2.28
CA GLY A 13 -12.45 9.82 2.66
C GLY A 13 -12.50 9.39 4.12
N PRO A 14 -13.69 9.11 4.69
CA PRO A 14 -13.85 8.71 6.08
C PRO A 14 -13.00 7.49 6.48
N LYS A 15 -12.78 7.32 7.79
CA LYS A 15 -12.15 6.10 8.32
C LYS A 15 -13.00 4.88 7.94
N HIS A 16 -12.35 3.75 7.63
CA HIS A 16 -13.00 2.49 7.21
C HIS A 16 -13.79 2.52 5.89
N PHE A 17 -13.67 3.58 5.09
CA PHE A 17 -14.35 3.67 3.78
C PHE A 17 -13.69 2.86 2.64
N GLY A 18 -12.93 1.82 2.98
CA GLY A 18 -12.37 0.89 2.00
C GLY A 18 -11.22 1.40 1.14
N LYS A 19 -10.58 2.54 1.46
CA LYS A 19 -9.44 3.06 0.66
C LYS A 19 -8.32 2.03 0.44
N THR A 20 -7.90 1.33 1.50
CA THR A 20 -6.88 0.27 1.40
C THR A 20 -7.37 -0.88 0.52
N THR A 21 -8.65 -1.25 0.60
CA THR A 21 -9.28 -2.24 -0.28
C THR A 21 -9.31 -1.76 -1.73
N GLY A 22 -9.63 -0.49 -1.97
CA GLY A 22 -9.62 0.14 -3.29
C GLY A 22 -8.22 0.18 -3.90
N ALA A 23 -7.22 0.60 -3.13
CA ALA A 23 -5.81 0.57 -3.55
C ALA A 23 -5.32 -0.86 -3.85
N THR A 24 -5.77 -1.85 -3.06
CA THR A 24 -5.49 -3.27 -3.32
C THR A 24 -6.07 -3.72 -4.66
N LYS A 25 -7.35 -3.40 -4.92
CA LYS A 25 -8.01 -3.72 -6.19
C LYS A 25 -7.36 -3.02 -7.37
N LEU A 26 -7.02 -1.74 -7.23
CA LEU A 26 -6.32 -0.98 -8.26
C LEU A 26 -4.98 -1.61 -8.61
N ALA A 27 -4.18 -1.99 -7.62
CA ALA A 27 -2.90 -2.66 -7.85
C ALA A 27 -3.08 -4.00 -8.57
N GLN A 28 -4.14 -4.76 -8.24
CA GLN A 28 -4.46 -6.01 -8.94
C GLN A 28 -4.86 -5.78 -10.40
N ILE A 29 -5.75 -4.82 -10.66
CA ILE A 29 -6.20 -4.47 -12.02
C ILE A 29 -5.01 -3.99 -12.86
N ALA A 30 -4.22 -3.05 -12.34
CA ALA A 30 -3.07 -2.51 -13.06
C ALA A 30 -2.07 -3.61 -13.45
N ARG A 31 -1.79 -4.56 -12.55
CA ARG A 31 -0.93 -5.72 -12.92
C ARG A 31 -1.57 -6.61 -13.98
N ALA A 32 -2.87 -6.87 -13.88
CA ALA A 32 -3.58 -7.67 -14.87
C ALA A 32 -3.54 -7.02 -16.27
N GLU A 33 -3.46 -5.69 -16.31
CA GLU A 33 -3.27 -4.89 -17.53
C GLU A 33 -1.80 -4.74 -17.96
N GLY A 34 -0.86 -5.38 -17.26
CA GLY A 34 0.57 -5.39 -17.63
C GLY A 34 1.39 -4.22 -17.08
N PHE A 35 0.85 -3.41 -16.16
CA PHE A 35 1.61 -2.35 -15.51
C PHE A 35 2.54 -2.92 -14.43
N ASN A 36 3.75 -2.35 -14.34
CA ASN A 36 4.64 -2.60 -13.22
C ASN A 36 4.17 -1.77 -12.02
N VAL A 37 3.77 -2.44 -10.96
CA VAL A 37 3.26 -1.79 -9.73
C VAL A 37 4.24 -2.02 -8.58
N ALA A 38 4.81 -0.94 -8.05
CA ALA A 38 5.71 -0.95 -6.89
C ALA A 38 5.19 -0.05 -5.76
N GLY A 39 5.84 -0.10 -4.60
CA GLY A 39 5.42 0.55 -3.36
C GLY A 39 4.85 -0.44 -2.35
N LEU A 40 4.15 0.05 -1.33
CA LEU A 40 3.57 -0.80 -0.30
C LEU A 40 2.08 -0.54 -0.07
N LEU A 41 1.41 -1.57 0.44
CA LEU A 41 0.11 -1.45 1.11
C LEU A 41 0.28 -1.80 2.59
N ALA A 42 -0.57 -1.20 3.43
CA ALA A 42 -0.67 -1.52 4.84
C ALA A 42 -2.05 -2.11 5.18
N PRO A 43 -2.37 -3.34 4.75
CA PRO A 43 -3.67 -3.94 5.01
C PRO A 43 -3.89 -4.15 6.51
N PRO A 44 -5.10 -3.85 7.03
CA PRO A 44 -5.44 -4.14 8.42
C PRO A 44 -5.56 -5.66 8.64
N LEU A 45 -5.14 -6.12 9.81
CA LEU A 45 -5.32 -7.48 10.31
C LEU A 45 -6.42 -7.48 11.35
N TYR A 46 -7.45 -8.29 11.14
CA TYR A 46 -8.58 -8.43 12.06
C TYR A 46 -8.66 -9.84 12.64
N HIS A 47 -9.13 -9.96 13.88
CA HIS A 47 -9.55 -11.22 14.47
C HIS A 47 -10.86 -10.99 15.21
N THR A 48 -11.89 -11.79 14.95
CA THR A 48 -13.22 -11.65 15.57
C THR A 48 -13.73 -10.20 15.60
N SER A 49 -13.60 -9.49 14.47
CA SER A 49 -13.97 -8.06 14.29
C SER A 49 -13.11 -7.04 15.04
N GLU A 50 -12.09 -7.47 15.78
CA GLU A 50 -11.11 -6.59 16.43
C GLU A 50 -9.91 -6.32 15.52
N LEU A 51 -9.51 -5.06 15.40
CA LEU A 51 -8.29 -4.67 14.69
C LEU A 51 -7.06 -5.06 15.51
N LEU A 52 -6.38 -6.14 15.10
CA LEU A 52 -5.15 -6.63 15.72
C LEU A 52 -3.91 -5.87 15.27
N GLY A 53 -3.96 -5.18 14.14
CA GLY A 53 -2.80 -4.45 13.63
C GLY A 53 -2.82 -4.28 12.12
N PHE A 54 -1.63 -4.16 11.56
CA PHE A 54 -1.41 -3.95 10.13
C PHE A 54 -0.23 -4.80 9.67
N ASP A 55 -0.36 -5.39 8.48
CA ASP A 55 0.79 -5.93 7.77
C ASP A 55 1.37 -4.85 6.86
N VAL A 56 2.60 -5.06 6.41
CA VAL A 56 3.15 -4.43 5.21
C VAL A 56 3.09 -5.45 4.08
N PHE A 57 2.69 -4.98 2.90
CA PHE A 57 2.69 -5.77 1.68
C PHE A 57 3.47 -5.02 0.61
N ASP A 58 4.62 -5.57 0.24
CA ASP A 58 5.42 -5.09 -0.88
C ASP A 58 4.72 -5.45 -2.18
N LEU A 59 4.35 -4.42 -2.94
CA LEU A 59 3.66 -4.61 -4.20
C LEU A 59 4.59 -5.25 -5.24
N GLN A 60 5.85 -4.87 -5.32
CA GLN A 60 6.76 -5.33 -6.36
C GLN A 60 7.08 -6.82 -6.20
N ASN A 61 7.54 -7.21 -5.01
CA ASN A 61 8.00 -8.58 -4.74
C ASN A 61 6.91 -9.50 -4.17
N GLN A 62 5.71 -8.98 -3.96
CA GLN A 62 4.57 -9.68 -3.36
C GLN A 62 4.88 -10.27 -1.97
N MET A 63 5.82 -9.67 -1.25
CA MET A 63 6.20 -10.08 0.09
C MET A 63 5.30 -9.45 1.15
N ARG A 64 5.04 -10.19 2.22
CA ARG A 64 4.22 -9.71 3.35
C ARG A 64 4.98 -9.93 4.67
N ALA A 65 4.89 -8.95 5.56
CA ALA A 65 5.36 -9.08 6.94
C ALA A 65 4.46 -8.32 7.93
N PRO A 66 4.43 -8.71 9.21
CA PRO A 66 3.83 -7.90 10.26
C PRO A 66 4.47 -6.50 10.33
N LEU A 67 3.67 -5.43 10.18
CA LEU A 67 4.16 -4.05 10.31
C LEU A 67 3.95 -3.53 11.73
N ALA A 68 2.72 -3.64 12.22
CA ALA A 68 2.34 -3.18 13.53
C ALA A 68 1.32 -4.13 14.16
N ARG A 69 1.38 -4.29 15.48
CA ARG A 69 0.44 -5.10 16.26
C ARG A 69 -0.07 -4.35 17.46
N ARG A 70 -1.33 -4.59 17.81
CA ARG A 70 -1.97 -4.02 18.97
C ARG A 70 -1.32 -4.58 20.22
N LYS A 71 -0.98 -3.73 21.17
CA LYS A 71 -0.54 -4.12 22.51
C LYS A 71 -1.72 -4.68 23.28
N ILE A 72 -1.48 -5.77 23.99
CA ILE A 72 -2.43 -6.31 24.96
C ILE A 72 -2.59 -5.26 26.08
N ASN A 73 -3.83 -4.89 26.42
CA ASN A 73 -4.17 -3.93 27.49
C ASN A 73 -3.75 -2.46 27.30
N ALA A 74 -3.48 -1.99 26.07
CA ALA A 74 -3.18 -0.57 25.85
C ALA A 74 -4.44 0.28 25.74
N SER A 75 -4.40 1.49 26.33
CA SER A 75 -5.41 2.54 26.12
C SER A 75 -5.38 3.07 24.67
N ASN A 76 -6.34 3.92 24.31
CA ASN A 76 -6.55 4.40 22.94
C ASN A 76 -5.31 5.05 22.27
N THR A 77 -4.32 5.52 23.05
CA THR A 77 -3.09 6.15 22.54
C THR A 77 -1.90 5.21 22.70
N GLY A 78 -1.08 5.06 21.65
CA GLY A 78 0.11 4.19 21.71
C GLY A 78 -0.22 2.69 21.72
N GLN A 79 -1.42 2.33 21.25
CA GLN A 79 -1.92 0.95 21.24
C GLN A 79 -1.23 0.03 20.25
N PHE A 80 -0.38 0.54 19.34
CA PHE A 80 0.34 -0.27 18.36
C PHE A 80 1.84 -0.21 18.59
N THR A 81 2.51 -1.35 18.43
CA THR A 81 3.97 -1.46 18.37
C THR A 81 4.38 -1.83 16.95
N PHE A 82 5.35 -1.10 16.40
CA PHE A 82 5.96 -1.46 15.12
C PHE A 82 6.93 -2.63 15.29
N ILE A 83 6.97 -3.49 14.27
CA ILE A 83 7.86 -4.65 14.22
C ILE A 83 8.99 -4.33 13.25
N ALA A 84 10.23 -4.55 13.68
CA ALA A 84 11.43 -4.13 12.97
C ALA A 84 11.51 -4.69 11.54
N ASP A 85 11.16 -5.96 11.35
CA ASP A 85 11.22 -6.59 10.03
C ASP A 85 10.16 -6.04 9.07
N GLY A 86 8.98 -5.69 9.59
CA GLY A 86 7.96 -4.98 8.81
C GLY A 86 8.41 -3.58 8.39
N LEU A 87 9.09 -2.84 9.28
CA LEU A 87 9.68 -1.54 8.94
C LEU A 87 10.76 -1.66 7.87
N LYS A 88 11.67 -2.66 8.00
CA LYS A 88 12.70 -2.92 6.99
C LYS A 88 12.08 -3.20 5.63
N LEU A 89 11.10 -4.11 5.57
CA LEU A 89 10.40 -4.44 4.33
C LEU A 89 9.70 -3.19 3.73
N GLY A 90 9.01 -2.42 4.55
CA GLY A 90 8.34 -1.19 4.09
C GLY A 90 9.30 -0.15 3.53
N ASN A 91 10.44 0.07 4.20
CA ASN A 91 11.46 0.99 3.73
C ASN A 91 12.08 0.52 2.41
N SER A 92 12.34 -0.78 2.26
CA SER A 92 12.83 -1.34 1.00
C SER A 92 11.82 -1.17 -0.14
N ALA A 93 10.54 -1.45 0.11
CA ALA A 93 9.46 -1.31 -0.88
C ALA A 93 9.22 0.15 -1.32
N LEU A 94 9.55 1.13 -0.47
CA LEU A 94 9.46 2.56 -0.76
C LEU A 94 10.76 3.18 -1.29
N SER A 95 11.83 2.39 -1.44
CA SER A 95 13.10 2.90 -1.91
C SER A 95 13.01 3.42 -3.35
N ALA A 96 13.87 4.39 -3.69
CA ALA A 96 13.96 4.89 -5.06
C ALA A 96 14.27 3.77 -6.05
N GLU A 97 15.09 2.79 -5.66
CA GLU A 97 15.42 1.63 -6.49
C GLU A 97 14.20 0.74 -6.75
N ALA A 98 13.45 0.38 -5.70
CA ALA A 98 12.25 -0.46 -5.83
C ALA A 98 11.15 0.21 -6.67
N THR A 99 11.04 1.54 -6.60
CA THR A 99 9.99 2.29 -7.30
C THR A 99 10.38 2.73 -8.72
N LYS A 100 11.65 2.60 -9.11
CA LYS A 100 12.18 3.07 -10.40
C LYS A 100 11.53 2.39 -11.61
N SER A 101 11.17 1.13 -11.47
CA SER A 101 10.54 0.33 -12.54
C SER A 101 9.02 0.48 -12.59
N ALA A 102 8.42 1.23 -11.66
CA ALA A 102 6.98 1.41 -11.60
C ALA A 102 6.48 2.23 -12.80
N THR A 103 5.39 1.76 -13.42
CA THR A 103 4.81 2.43 -14.58
C THR A 103 3.94 3.60 -14.13
N LEU A 104 4.31 4.84 -14.48
CA LEU A 104 3.52 6.06 -14.20
C LEU A 104 2.75 6.60 -15.42
N ASN A 105 2.72 5.85 -16.53
CA ASN A 105 2.09 6.29 -17.77
C ASN A 105 0.58 6.03 -17.76
N LEU A 106 -0.19 6.88 -17.08
CA LEU A 106 -1.64 6.98 -17.25
C LEU A 106 -1.96 7.68 -18.58
N LYS A 107 -1.76 7.00 -19.72
CA LYS A 107 -2.49 7.34 -20.94
C LYS A 107 -3.84 6.62 -20.86
N TRP A 108 -4.83 7.29 -20.25
CA TRP A 108 -6.22 6.85 -20.31
C TRP A 108 -6.74 7.09 -21.73
N THR A 109 -6.49 6.16 -22.65
CA THR A 109 -7.24 6.13 -23.91
C THR A 109 -8.61 5.58 -23.57
N ALA A 110 -9.63 6.45 -23.60
CA ALA A 110 -11.02 6.02 -23.45
C ALA A 110 -11.28 4.84 -24.39
N LEU A 111 -11.80 3.75 -23.83
CA LEU A 111 -12.31 2.64 -24.63
C LEU A 111 -13.37 3.20 -25.60
N PRO A 112 -13.31 2.87 -26.90
CA PRO A 112 -14.37 3.27 -27.82
C PRO A 112 -15.68 2.60 -27.39
N SER A 113 -16.73 3.41 -27.41
CA SER A 113 -18.13 3.08 -27.13
C SER A 113 -18.67 1.91 -27.96
#